data_AF-A0AAD2FD30-F1
#
_entry.id   AF-A0AAD2FD30-F1
#
_cell.length_a   1.000
_cell.length_b   1.000
_cell.length_c   1.000
_cell.angle_alpha   90.00
_cell.angle_beta   90.00
_cell.angle_gamma   90.00
#
_symmetry.space_group_name_H-M   'P 1'
#
loop_
_entity.id
_entity.type
_entity.pdbx_description
1 polymer ?
#
loop_
_entity_poly.entity_id
_entity_poly.type
_entity_poly.pdbx_seq_one_letter_code
_entity_poly.pdbx_strand_id
1 'polypeptide(L)'
;MVKSFQDGKSIDFNAIAPRLNAPTQTEAVARETEMAQNKILYAAKLDKDMRRSAYFKTNKRTVKSNIMLKFVTKAMDLKLQCEADFTTTLEDPIELLKRVERFMKKIADAEYDFLDFWEANQKFFDMKQGTTENFMHFKERFLRQAEVLQDLYDMAWFQDFAVKTKAYAAIASTNTAAKNKFKDDIFEAVLATGFLCNCDQTRTAPLMLDLQTNYCREVDYYPKTVSKAQDMLKIHME
;
A
#
# COMPACT_ATOMS: atom_id res chain seq x y z
N MET A 1 30.03 -8.29 5.48
CA MET A 1 28.70 -7.67 5.65
C MET A 1 28.60 -6.30 4.98
N VAL A 2 29.71 -5.54 4.83
CA VAL A 2 29.69 -4.17 4.29
C VAL A 2 29.44 -4.08 2.77
N LYS A 3 29.89 -5.06 1.97
CA LYS A 3 29.75 -5.00 0.50
C LYS A 3 28.31 -5.14 -0.02
N SER A 4 27.45 -5.94 0.61
CA SER A 4 26.08 -6.17 0.07
C SER A 4 25.20 -4.92 0.09
N PHE A 5 25.38 -4.03 1.09
CA PHE A 5 24.68 -2.75 1.15
C PHE A 5 25.23 -1.75 0.12
N GLN A 6 26.54 -1.77 -0.15
CA GLN A 6 27.16 -0.97 -1.20
C GLN A 6 26.71 -1.42 -2.60
N ASP A 7 26.51 -2.73 -2.78
CA ASP A 7 26.07 -3.33 -4.05
C ASP A 7 24.55 -3.31 -4.25
N GLY A 8 23.77 -2.82 -3.27
CA GLY A 8 22.31 -2.70 -3.35
C GLY A 8 21.57 -4.04 -3.48
N LYS A 9 22.16 -5.14 -2.95
CA LYS A 9 21.59 -6.49 -3.01
C LYS A 9 21.50 -7.13 -1.63
N SER A 10 20.37 -7.78 -1.36
CA SER A 10 20.20 -8.58 -0.15
C SER A 10 21.07 -9.84 -0.23
N ILE A 11 21.59 -10.29 0.92
CA ILE A 11 22.40 -11.51 1.00
C ILE A 11 21.46 -12.71 1.00
N ASP A 12 21.62 -13.62 0.03
CA ASP A 12 20.96 -14.92 0.07
C ASP A 12 21.72 -15.86 1.02
N PHE A 13 21.09 -16.22 2.13
CA PHE A 13 21.67 -17.11 3.13
C PHE A 13 21.65 -18.59 2.71
N ASN A 14 20.78 -18.98 1.76
CA ASN A 14 20.74 -20.36 1.27
C ASN A 14 21.95 -20.69 0.40
N ALA A 15 22.42 -19.71 -0.37
CA ALA A 15 23.62 -19.84 -1.19
C ALA A 15 24.92 -20.02 -0.36
N ILE A 16 24.93 -19.55 0.89
CA ILE A 16 26.10 -19.55 1.78
C ILE A 16 25.99 -20.66 2.84
N ALA A 17 24.91 -21.44 2.83
CA ALA A 17 24.67 -22.47 3.83
C ALA A 17 25.83 -23.49 3.88
N PRO A 18 26.24 -23.90 5.09
CA PRO A 18 27.35 -24.82 5.25
C PRO A 18 26.92 -26.18 4.68
N ARG A 19 27.87 -26.89 4.07
CA ARG A 19 27.69 -28.26 3.56
C ARG A 19 28.58 -29.21 4.33
N LEU A 20 28.14 -30.45 4.50
CA LEU A 20 28.97 -31.48 5.11
C LEU A 20 30.08 -31.86 4.11
N ASN A 21 31.33 -31.79 4.56
CA ASN A 21 32.46 -32.17 3.73
C ASN A 21 32.53 -33.70 3.63
N ALA A 22 32.81 -34.21 2.43
CA ALA A 22 33.16 -35.61 2.25
C ALA A 22 34.54 -35.87 2.89
N PRO A 23 34.73 -37.03 3.55
CA PRO A 23 36.04 -37.38 4.10
C PRO A 23 37.04 -37.62 2.98
N THR A 24 38.29 -37.25 3.25
CA THR A 24 39.39 -37.28 2.28
C THR A 24 40.24 -38.53 2.44
N GLN A 25 40.18 -39.19 3.60
CA GLN A 25 41.03 -40.33 3.91
C GLN A 25 40.55 -41.69 3.38
N THR A 26 41.51 -42.48 2.91
CA THR A 26 41.29 -43.80 2.32
C THR A 26 41.24 -44.92 3.35
N GLU A 27 41.95 -44.81 4.49
CA GLU A 27 41.93 -45.81 5.57
C GLU A 27 40.64 -45.78 6.40
N ALA A 28 40.08 -46.96 6.73
CA ALA A 28 38.75 -47.08 7.33
C ALA A 28 38.61 -46.40 8.70
N VAL A 29 39.55 -46.64 9.63
CA VAL A 29 39.52 -46.08 11.00
C VAL A 29 39.73 -44.56 10.98
N ALA A 30 40.64 -44.11 10.11
CA ALA A 30 41.00 -42.71 10.00
C ALA A 30 39.90 -41.90 9.26
N ARG A 31 39.18 -42.53 8.32
CA ARG A 31 37.96 -41.99 7.69
C ARG A 31 36.80 -41.81 8.68
N GLU A 32 36.58 -42.75 9.59
CA GLU A 32 35.50 -42.64 10.60
C GLU A 32 35.73 -41.48 11.58
N THR A 33 36.98 -41.31 12.02
CA THR A 33 37.35 -40.19 12.90
C THR A 33 37.23 -38.84 12.18
N GLU A 34 37.65 -38.75 10.91
CA GLU A 34 37.46 -37.56 10.07
C GLU A 34 35.97 -37.26 9.84
N MET A 35 35.13 -38.28 9.58
CA MET A 35 33.68 -38.11 9.46
C MET A 35 33.05 -37.59 10.75
N ALA A 36 33.46 -38.09 11.92
CA ALA A 36 32.96 -37.62 13.21
C ALA A 36 33.34 -36.16 13.47
N GLN A 37 34.59 -35.77 13.17
CA GLN A 37 35.04 -34.38 13.26
C GLN A 37 34.28 -33.47 12.29
N ASN A 38 34.07 -33.89 11.05
CA ASN A 38 33.32 -33.15 10.05
C ASN A 38 31.85 -32.93 10.45
N LYS A 39 31.21 -33.91 11.10
CA LYS A 39 29.85 -33.76 11.66
C LYS A 39 29.78 -32.73 12.77
N ILE A 40 30.74 -32.75 13.71
CA ILE A 40 30.81 -31.78 14.81
C ILE A 40 31.04 -30.36 14.27
N LEU A 41 31.99 -30.19 13.34
CA LEU A 41 32.28 -28.91 12.71
C LEU A 41 31.09 -28.40 11.88
N TYR A 42 30.39 -29.29 11.19
CA TYR A 42 29.18 -28.95 10.44
C TYR A 42 28.07 -28.46 11.37
N ALA A 43 27.81 -29.16 12.49
CA ALA A 43 26.79 -28.77 13.47
C ALA A 43 27.10 -27.38 14.07
N ALA A 44 28.36 -27.11 14.44
CA ALA A 44 28.76 -25.80 14.95
C ALA A 44 28.62 -24.68 13.90
N LYS A 45 28.96 -24.95 12.63
CA LYS A 45 28.76 -23.99 11.53
C LYS A 45 27.28 -23.73 11.26
N LEU A 46 26.45 -24.77 11.29
CA LEU A 46 25.02 -24.67 11.09
C LEU A 46 24.36 -23.81 12.18
N ASP A 47 24.69 -24.03 13.46
CA ASP A 47 24.18 -23.21 14.57
C ASP A 47 24.58 -21.73 14.40
N LYS A 48 25.84 -21.46 14.04
CA LYS A 48 26.30 -20.08 13.76
C LYS A 48 25.55 -19.43 12.61
N ASP A 49 25.28 -20.16 11.54
CA ASP A 49 24.56 -19.62 10.37
C ASP A 49 23.06 -19.45 10.64
N MET A 50 22.44 -20.33 11.43
CA MET A 50 21.07 -20.14 11.92
C MET A 50 20.96 -18.87 12.77
N ARG A 51 21.89 -18.67 13.72
CA ARG A 51 21.97 -17.43 14.52
C ARG A 51 22.16 -16.22 13.63
N ARG A 52 23.07 -16.28 12.65
CA ARG A 52 23.34 -15.18 11.71
C ARG A 52 22.11 -14.83 10.87
N SER A 53 21.36 -15.82 10.41
CA SER A 53 20.10 -15.63 9.67
C SER A 53 19.03 -14.98 10.55
N ALA A 54 18.89 -15.42 11.81
CA ALA A 54 17.97 -14.80 12.77
C ALA A 54 18.34 -13.33 13.04
N TYR A 55 19.63 -13.05 13.32
CA TYR A 55 20.11 -11.67 13.51
C TYR A 55 19.89 -10.81 12.29
N PHE A 56 20.07 -11.35 11.08
CA PHE A 56 19.82 -10.61 9.85
C PHE A 56 18.35 -10.17 9.72
N LYS A 57 17.39 -11.08 10.01
CA LYS A 57 15.96 -10.73 9.99
C LYS A 57 15.61 -9.64 11.00
N THR A 58 16.10 -9.74 12.23
CA THR A 58 15.87 -8.72 13.26
C THR A 58 16.49 -7.38 12.87
N ASN A 59 17.74 -7.40 12.39
CA ASN A 59 18.45 -6.19 11.98
C ASN A 59 17.79 -5.52 10.77
N LYS A 60 17.22 -6.29 9.84
CA LYS A 60 16.49 -5.76 8.67
C LYS A 60 15.35 -4.84 9.10
N ARG A 61 14.57 -5.24 10.10
CA ARG A 61 13.49 -4.42 10.69
C ARG A 61 14.03 -3.16 11.36
N THR A 62 15.09 -3.29 12.16
CA THR A 62 15.73 -2.14 12.83
C THR A 62 16.29 -1.12 11.83
N VAL A 63 16.89 -1.60 10.73
CA VAL A 63 17.41 -0.74 9.66
C VAL A 63 16.25 -0.02 8.95
N LYS A 64 15.15 -0.71 8.61
CA LYS A 64 13.94 -0.09 8.06
C LYS A 64 13.44 1.05 8.95
N SER A 65 13.27 0.79 10.25
CA SER A 65 12.82 1.81 11.21
C SER A 65 13.78 3.01 11.26
N ASN A 66 15.09 2.77 11.26
CA ASN A 66 16.08 3.85 11.23
C ASN A 66 16.02 4.67 9.93
N ILE A 67 15.75 4.04 8.78
CA ILE A 67 15.60 4.75 7.50
C ILE A 67 14.39 5.67 7.56
N MET A 68 13.24 5.14 7.99
CA MET A 68 11.99 5.92 8.11
C MET A 68 12.15 7.08 9.09
N LEU A 69 12.83 6.89 10.23
CA LEU A 69 12.99 7.94 11.23
C LEU A 69 13.97 9.05 10.84
N LYS A 70 15.05 8.73 10.10
CA LYS A 70 16.14 9.68 9.84
C LYS A 70 16.11 10.33 8.47
N PHE A 71 15.63 9.61 7.45
CA PHE A 71 15.74 10.04 6.05
C PHE A 71 14.40 10.30 5.37
N VAL A 72 13.28 9.95 6.01
CA VAL A 72 11.94 10.13 5.45
C VAL A 72 11.24 11.26 6.19
N THR A 73 10.88 12.32 5.48
CA THR A 73 10.03 13.39 6.02
C THR A 73 8.59 12.91 6.16
N LYS A 74 7.77 13.60 6.97
CA LYS A 74 6.34 13.26 7.11
C LYS A 74 5.60 13.24 5.77
N ALA A 75 5.91 14.17 4.88
CA ALA A 75 5.32 14.22 3.54
C ALA A 75 5.74 13.00 2.68
N MET A 76 7.00 12.58 2.76
CA MET A 76 7.47 11.38 2.07
C MET A 76 6.87 10.10 2.66
N ASP A 77 6.68 10.04 3.99
CA ASP A 77 6.04 8.90 4.65
C ASP A 77 4.60 8.71 4.17
N LEU A 78 3.82 9.79 4.07
CA LEU A 78 2.48 9.75 3.48
C LEU A 78 2.50 9.27 2.03
N LYS A 79 3.41 9.81 1.20
CA LYS A 79 3.57 9.38 -0.21
C LYS A 79 3.90 7.88 -0.29
N LEU A 80 4.82 7.39 0.54
CA LEU A 80 5.19 5.97 0.62
C LEU A 80 4.02 5.08 1.06
N GLN A 81 3.27 5.51 2.07
CA GLN A 81 2.11 4.78 2.61
C GLN A 81 0.93 4.68 1.64
N CYS A 82 0.89 5.53 0.61
CA CYS A 82 -0.11 5.48 -0.46
C CYS A 82 0.27 4.48 -1.57
N GLU A 83 1.48 3.92 -1.55
CA GLU A 83 1.92 2.94 -2.53
C GLU A 83 1.39 1.54 -2.20
N ALA A 84 0.91 0.81 -3.21
CA ALA A 84 0.35 -0.53 -3.04
C ALA A 84 1.38 -1.55 -2.52
N ASP A 85 2.67 -1.32 -2.73
CA ASP A 85 3.76 -2.21 -2.32
C ASP A 85 4.41 -1.83 -0.98
N PHE A 86 3.80 -0.90 -0.22
CA PHE A 86 4.31 -0.41 1.06
C PHE A 86 4.48 -1.50 2.12
N THR A 87 3.52 -2.41 2.23
CA THR A 87 3.52 -3.51 3.21
C THR A 87 4.20 -4.77 2.71
N THR A 88 4.58 -4.83 1.42
CA THR A 88 5.15 -6.02 0.78
C THR A 88 6.62 -5.78 0.41
N THR A 89 6.87 -5.18 -0.76
CA THR A 89 8.22 -4.97 -1.30
C THR A 89 9.03 -3.97 -0.46
N LEU A 90 8.37 -2.93 0.05
CA LEU A 90 9.00 -1.90 0.90
C LEU A 90 9.23 -2.35 2.35
N GLU A 91 8.97 -3.62 2.68
CA GLU A 91 9.52 -4.23 3.89
C GLU A 91 11.04 -4.45 3.79
N ASP A 92 11.58 -4.55 2.57
CA ASP A 92 13.02 -4.57 2.37
C ASP A 92 13.64 -3.17 2.52
N PRO A 93 14.54 -2.93 3.49
CA PRO A 93 15.20 -1.65 3.66
C PRO A 93 16.02 -1.24 2.44
N ILE A 94 16.48 -2.17 1.60
CA ILE A 94 17.21 -1.83 0.37
C ILE A 94 16.26 -1.25 -0.68
N GLU A 95 15.11 -1.87 -0.89
CA GLU A 95 14.09 -1.34 -1.81
C GLU A 95 13.49 -0.04 -1.30
N LEU A 96 13.31 0.08 0.01
CA LEU A 96 12.92 1.34 0.65
C LEU A 96 13.95 2.44 0.37
N LEU A 97 15.26 2.17 0.51
CA LEU A 97 16.29 3.16 0.21
C LEU A 97 16.26 3.59 -1.26
N LYS A 98 16.10 2.66 -2.21
CA LYS A 98 15.97 3.01 -3.63
C LYS A 98 14.74 3.87 -3.90
N ARG A 99 13.63 3.61 -3.20
CA ARG A 99 12.40 4.39 -3.32
C ARG A 99 12.59 5.79 -2.75
N VAL A 100 13.16 5.91 -1.56
CA VAL A 100 13.51 7.18 -0.93
C VAL A 100 14.46 7.97 -1.82
N GLU A 101 15.47 7.34 -2.41
CA GLU A 101 16.38 7.97 -3.37
C GLU A 101 15.64 8.52 -4.59
N ARG A 102 14.66 7.78 -5.14
CA ARG A 102 13.80 8.29 -6.23
C ARG A 102 13.01 9.53 -5.80
N PHE A 103 12.46 9.53 -4.59
CA PHE A 103 11.74 10.69 -4.06
C PHE A 103 12.67 11.88 -3.81
N MET A 104 13.88 11.65 -3.30
CA MET A 104 14.86 12.73 -3.07
C MET A 104 15.43 13.29 -4.38
N LYS A 105 15.51 12.47 -5.43
CA LYS A 105 15.91 12.91 -6.78
C LYS A 105 14.85 13.75 -7.48
N LYS A 106 13.57 13.66 -7.07
CA LYS A 106 12.58 14.68 -7.42
C LYS A 106 12.92 15.91 -6.57
N ILE A 107 13.61 16.87 -7.18
CA ILE A 107 14.05 18.11 -6.53
C ILE A 107 12.81 18.88 -6.03
N ALA A 108 12.69 19.07 -4.72
CA ALA A 108 11.59 19.78 -4.07
C ALA A 108 11.45 21.25 -4.54
N ASP A 109 12.52 21.84 -5.09
CA ASP A 109 12.51 23.23 -5.59
C ASP A 109 11.99 23.38 -7.04
N ALA A 110 11.55 22.28 -7.67
CA ALA A 110 10.99 22.27 -9.03
C ALA A 110 9.56 21.68 -9.08
N GLU A 111 8.90 21.55 -7.94
CA GLU A 111 7.48 21.16 -7.88
C GLU A 111 6.64 22.34 -8.43
N TYR A 112 6.23 22.24 -9.69
CA TYR A 112 5.28 23.16 -10.30
C TYR A 112 3.89 22.83 -9.75
N ASP A 113 3.25 23.76 -9.03
CA ASP A 113 1.98 23.52 -8.32
C ASP A 113 0.91 22.82 -9.20
N PHE A 114 0.83 23.19 -10.48
CA PHE A 114 -0.11 22.57 -11.41
C PHE A 114 0.26 21.15 -11.82
N LEU A 115 1.56 20.83 -11.86
CA LEU A 115 2.03 19.47 -12.08
C LEU A 115 1.68 18.59 -10.88
N ASP A 116 1.83 19.10 -9.66
CA ASP A 116 1.47 18.37 -8.44
C ASP A 116 -0.03 18.14 -8.35
N PHE A 117 -0.82 19.17 -8.67
CA PHE A 117 -2.27 19.05 -8.81
C PHE A 117 -2.66 17.97 -9.83
N TRP A 118 -2.01 17.97 -11.00
CA TRP A 118 -2.27 16.99 -12.05
C TRP A 118 -1.85 15.57 -11.63
N GLU A 119 -0.65 15.40 -11.06
CA GLU A 119 -0.16 14.10 -10.58
C GLU A 119 -1.06 13.54 -9.48
N ALA A 120 -1.53 14.37 -8.54
CA ALA A 120 -2.40 13.94 -7.45
C ALA A 120 -3.76 13.46 -7.97
N ASN A 121 -4.35 14.20 -8.92
CA ASN A 121 -5.59 13.81 -9.58
C ASN A 121 -5.43 12.52 -10.36
N GLN A 122 -4.39 12.44 -11.19
CA GLN A 122 -4.11 11.24 -11.97
C GLN A 122 -3.94 10.02 -11.06
N LYS A 123 -3.18 10.13 -9.97
CA LYS A 123 -3.02 9.04 -8.98
C LYS A 123 -4.35 8.61 -8.36
N PHE A 124 -5.25 9.53 -8.07
CA PHE A 124 -6.55 9.21 -7.50
C PHE A 124 -7.47 8.49 -8.49
N PHE A 125 -7.53 8.95 -9.74
CA PHE A 125 -8.37 8.34 -10.78
C PHE A 125 -7.82 6.99 -11.27
N ASP A 126 -6.50 6.86 -11.36
CA ASP A 126 -5.81 5.63 -11.78
C ASP A 126 -5.72 4.60 -10.65
N MET A 127 -6.09 4.98 -9.41
CA MET A 127 -6.05 4.07 -8.27
C MET A 127 -7.04 2.93 -8.47
N LYS A 128 -6.53 1.70 -8.53
CA LYS A 128 -7.34 0.48 -8.56
C LYS A 128 -6.95 -0.46 -7.42
N GLN A 129 -7.92 -1.23 -6.95
CA GLN A 129 -7.68 -2.33 -6.03
C GLN A 129 -6.85 -3.41 -6.72
N GLY A 130 -5.75 -3.84 -6.10
CA GLY A 130 -4.97 -4.97 -6.59
C GLY A 130 -5.75 -6.28 -6.48
N THR A 131 -5.50 -7.24 -7.38
CA THR A 131 -6.20 -8.54 -7.40
C THR A 131 -6.08 -9.33 -6.10
N THR A 132 -4.96 -9.18 -5.38
CA THR A 132 -4.71 -9.82 -4.08
C THR A 132 -4.83 -8.86 -2.89
N GLU A 133 -5.23 -7.61 -3.12
CA GLU A 133 -5.28 -6.57 -2.10
C GLU A 133 -6.58 -6.69 -1.27
N ASN A 134 -6.45 -6.73 0.06
CA ASN A 134 -7.60 -6.73 0.95
C ASN A 134 -8.36 -5.40 0.84
N PHE A 135 -9.70 -5.45 0.79
CA PHE A 135 -10.59 -4.29 0.78
C PHE A 135 -10.28 -3.26 1.87
N MET A 136 -9.91 -3.71 3.08
CA MET A 136 -9.62 -2.79 4.18
C MET A 136 -8.33 -2.00 3.93
N HIS A 137 -7.28 -2.65 3.44
CA HIS A 137 -6.03 -1.98 3.06
C HIS A 137 -6.24 -1.04 1.88
N PHE A 138 -7.04 -1.47 0.89
CA PHE A 138 -7.40 -0.63 -0.24
C PHE A 138 -8.17 0.63 0.19
N LYS A 139 -9.15 0.49 1.10
CA LYS A 139 -9.91 1.61 1.66
C LYS A 139 -9.00 2.62 2.36
N GLU A 140 -8.07 2.16 3.19
CA GLU A 140 -7.12 3.05 3.86
C GLU A 140 -6.26 3.83 2.85
N ARG A 141 -5.77 3.16 1.80
CA ARG A 141 -4.99 3.76 0.73
C ARG A 141 -5.81 4.80 -0.06
N PHE A 142 -7.06 4.47 -0.39
CA PHE A 142 -7.98 5.35 -1.09
C PHE A 142 -8.33 6.61 -0.26
N LEU A 143 -8.62 6.45 1.03
CA LEU A 143 -8.93 7.57 1.92
C LEU A 143 -7.72 8.49 2.13
N ARG A 144 -6.51 7.96 2.27
CA ARG A 144 -5.29 8.80 2.32
C ARG A 144 -5.10 9.62 1.06
N GLN A 145 -5.33 9.05 -0.11
CA GLN A 145 -5.24 9.81 -1.37
C GLN A 145 -6.38 10.84 -1.50
N ALA A 146 -7.55 10.54 -0.96
CA ALA A 146 -8.67 11.48 -0.89
C ALA A 146 -8.36 12.68 0.03
N GLU A 147 -7.69 12.45 1.17
CA GLU A 147 -7.21 13.52 2.06
C GLU A 147 -6.22 14.44 1.32
N VAL A 148 -5.27 13.88 0.55
CA VAL A 148 -4.35 14.68 -0.28
C VAL A 148 -5.11 15.52 -1.31
N LEU A 149 -6.17 14.98 -1.92
CA LEU A 149 -7.01 15.77 -2.83
C LEU A 149 -7.82 16.84 -2.09
N GLN A 150 -8.31 16.55 -0.88
CA GLN A 150 -9.03 17.51 -0.06
C GLN A 150 -8.13 18.69 0.37
N ASP A 151 -6.84 18.45 0.57
CA ASP A 151 -5.88 19.53 0.85
C ASP A 151 -5.64 20.42 -0.39
N LEU A 152 -5.75 19.85 -1.60
CA LEU A 152 -5.61 20.58 -2.88
C LEU A 152 -6.89 21.30 -3.31
N TYR A 153 -8.05 20.69 -3.06
CA TYR A 153 -9.37 21.21 -3.39
C TYR A 153 -10.00 21.84 -2.16
N ASP A 154 -10.20 23.16 -2.17
CA ASP A 154 -11.07 23.77 -1.16
C ASP A 154 -12.49 23.16 -1.24
N MET A 155 -13.12 22.96 -0.08
CA MET A 155 -14.48 22.40 0.04
C MET A 155 -15.49 23.21 -0.79
N ALA A 156 -15.21 24.50 -1.01
CA ALA A 156 -15.99 25.37 -1.89
C ALA A 156 -16.21 24.78 -3.29
N TRP A 157 -15.19 24.13 -3.87
CA TRP A 157 -15.32 23.52 -5.20
C TRP A 157 -16.37 22.40 -5.23
N PHE A 158 -16.37 21.56 -4.20
CA PHE A 158 -17.35 20.47 -4.05
C PHE A 158 -18.76 21.00 -3.76
N GLN A 159 -18.88 22.08 -2.98
CA GLN A 159 -20.16 22.73 -2.71
C GLN A 159 -20.76 23.35 -3.98
N ASP A 160 -19.94 23.96 -4.84
CA ASP A 160 -20.37 24.48 -6.14
C ASP A 160 -20.78 23.36 -7.11
N PHE A 161 -20.07 22.23 -7.08
CA PHE A 161 -20.48 21.03 -7.79
C PHE A 161 -21.84 20.52 -7.29
N ALA A 162 -22.07 20.47 -5.98
CA ALA A 162 -23.32 20.01 -5.37
C ALA A 162 -24.53 20.77 -5.91
N VAL A 163 -24.43 22.10 -6.06
CA VAL A 163 -25.52 22.96 -6.58
C VAL A 163 -25.95 22.57 -7.99
N LYS A 164 -25.03 22.04 -8.81
CA LYS A 164 -25.30 21.63 -10.20
C LYS A 164 -25.94 20.23 -10.30
N THR A 165 -26.09 19.50 -9.20
CA THR A 165 -26.62 18.14 -9.20
C THR A 165 -28.16 18.10 -9.22
N LYS A 166 -28.73 17.06 -9.85
CA LYS A 166 -30.19 16.81 -9.85
C LYS A 166 -30.74 16.62 -8.43
N ALA A 167 -29.96 16.00 -7.55
CA ALA A 167 -30.34 15.77 -6.16
C ALA A 167 -30.50 17.08 -5.37
N TYR A 168 -29.63 18.07 -5.59
CA TYR A 168 -29.78 19.39 -4.97
C TYR A 168 -31.02 20.14 -5.48
N ALA A 169 -31.33 20.02 -6.78
CA ALA A 169 -32.52 20.63 -7.38
C ALA A 169 -33.84 20.01 -6.88
N ALA A 170 -33.84 18.73 -6.51
CA ALA A 170 -34.99 18.03 -5.95
C ALA A 170 -35.32 18.45 -4.49
N ILE A 171 -34.38 19.10 -3.78
CA ILE A 171 -34.62 19.59 -2.42
C ILE A 171 -35.47 20.87 -2.49
N ALA A 172 -36.60 20.86 -1.76
CA ALA A 172 -37.49 22.01 -1.66
C ALA A 172 -36.71 23.30 -1.34
N SER A 173 -37.01 24.38 -2.08
CA SER A 173 -36.33 25.68 -1.94
C SER A 173 -36.45 26.28 -0.54
N THR A 174 -37.50 25.91 0.20
CA THR A 174 -37.78 26.35 1.56
C THR A 174 -36.92 25.66 2.62
N ASN A 175 -36.25 24.55 2.30
CA ASN A 175 -35.46 23.77 3.25
C ASN A 175 -33.95 24.07 3.12
N THR A 176 -33.54 25.25 3.58
CA THR A 176 -32.15 25.71 3.56
C THR A 176 -31.21 24.79 4.34
N ALA A 177 -31.69 24.22 5.46
CA ALA A 177 -30.91 23.30 6.28
C ALA A 177 -30.54 22.01 5.53
N ALA A 178 -31.50 21.41 4.80
CA ALA A 178 -31.23 20.22 3.99
C ALA A 178 -30.27 20.50 2.83
N LYS A 179 -30.35 21.70 2.24
CA LYS A 179 -29.43 22.13 1.16
C LYS A 179 -28.00 22.32 1.65
N ASN A 180 -27.80 22.90 2.84
CA ASN A 180 -26.48 23.06 3.41
C ASN A 180 -25.88 21.70 3.82
N LYS A 181 -26.68 20.83 4.45
CA LYS A 181 -26.24 19.47 4.75
C LYS A 181 -25.83 18.69 3.50
N PHE A 182 -26.60 18.81 2.41
CA PHE A 182 -26.24 18.16 1.14
C PHE A 182 -24.91 18.67 0.57
N LYS A 183 -24.62 19.96 0.73
CA LYS A 183 -23.34 20.56 0.34
C LYS A 183 -22.17 20.04 1.17
N ASP A 184 -22.37 19.80 2.46
CA ASP A 184 -21.33 19.28 3.35
C ASP A 184 -21.08 17.78 3.09
N ASP A 185 -22.14 17.01 2.83
CA ASP A 185 -22.07 15.56 2.63
C ASP A 185 -21.63 15.15 1.21
N ILE A 186 -21.58 16.08 0.24
CA ILE A 186 -21.34 15.75 -1.18
C ILE A 186 -19.99 15.11 -1.42
N PHE A 187 -18.96 15.58 -0.70
CA PHE A 187 -17.60 15.06 -0.86
C PHE A 187 -17.56 13.58 -0.47
N GLU A 188 -18.19 13.22 0.66
CA GLU A 188 -18.26 11.84 1.12
C GLU A 188 -19.04 10.94 0.14
N ALA A 189 -20.10 11.47 -0.48
CA ALA A 189 -20.86 10.74 -1.50
C ALA A 189 -20.05 10.50 -2.79
N VAL A 190 -19.26 11.49 -3.22
CA VAL A 190 -18.33 11.35 -4.35
C VAL A 190 -17.26 10.31 -4.03
N LEU A 191 -16.69 10.34 -2.83
CA LEU A 191 -15.71 9.34 -2.38
C LEU A 191 -16.31 7.93 -2.32
N ALA A 192 -17.54 7.78 -1.81
CA ALA A 192 -18.23 6.50 -1.75
C ALA A 192 -18.43 5.90 -3.15
N THR A 193 -18.83 6.74 -4.11
CA THR A 193 -19.00 6.32 -5.51
C THR A 193 -17.65 6.01 -6.17
N GLY A 194 -16.64 6.86 -5.97
CA GLY A 194 -15.28 6.64 -6.47
C GLY A 194 -14.65 5.36 -5.93
N PHE A 195 -14.89 5.04 -4.66
CA PHE A 195 -14.44 3.80 -4.03
C PHE A 195 -15.01 2.56 -4.73
N LEU A 196 -16.32 2.54 -5.02
CA LEU A 196 -16.96 1.44 -5.77
C LEU A 196 -16.36 1.28 -7.18
N CYS A 197 -16.12 2.39 -7.88
CA CYS A 197 -15.55 2.40 -9.24
C CYS A 197 -14.07 1.97 -9.29
N ASN A 198 -13.36 2.12 -8.17
CA ASN A 198 -11.93 1.81 -8.07
C ASN A 198 -11.65 0.45 -7.42
N CYS A 199 -12.65 -0.16 -6.78
CA CYS A 199 -12.62 -1.58 -6.43
C CYS A 199 -12.52 -2.47 -7.68
N ASP A 200 -12.10 -3.72 -7.48
CA ASP A 200 -11.92 -4.69 -8.56
C ASP A 200 -13.21 -4.88 -9.38
N GLN A 201 -13.16 -4.38 -10.62
CA GLN A 201 -14.32 -4.35 -11.52
C GLN A 201 -14.86 -5.73 -11.84
N THR A 202 -14.03 -6.78 -11.78
CA THR A 202 -14.52 -8.15 -12.01
C THR A 202 -15.52 -8.58 -10.94
N ARG A 203 -15.38 -8.05 -9.73
CA ARG A 203 -16.22 -8.36 -8.57
C ARG A 203 -17.33 -7.34 -8.35
N THR A 204 -17.08 -6.07 -8.69
CA THR A 204 -18.02 -4.97 -8.40
C THR A 204 -18.93 -4.60 -9.57
N ALA A 205 -18.64 -5.03 -10.81
CA ALA A 205 -19.47 -4.72 -11.96
C ALA A 205 -20.94 -5.15 -11.84
N PRO A 206 -21.28 -6.35 -11.31
CA PRO A 206 -22.68 -6.75 -11.15
C PRO A 206 -23.44 -5.84 -10.17
N LEU A 207 -22.85 -5.54 -9.01
CA LEU A 207 -23.41 -4.59 -8.04
C LEU A 207 -23.62 -3.20 -8.64
N MET A 208 -22.67 -2.71 -9.43
CA MET A 208 -22.78 -1.41 -10.10
C MET A 208 -23.93 -1.40 -11.11
N LEU A 209 -24.15 -2.50 -11.84
CA LEU A 209 -25.27 -2.64 -12.76
C LEU A 209 -26.61 -2.67 -12.02
N ASP A 210 -26.68 -3.35 -10.88
CA ASP A 210 -27.89 -3.40 -10.04
C ASP A 210 -28.23 -2.01 -9.48
N LEU A 211 -27.23 -1.27 -9.00
CA LEU A 211 -27.40 0.11 -8.52
C LEU A 211 -27.90 1.04 -9.63
N GLN A 212 -27.33 0.93 -10.84
CA GLN A 212 -27.77 1.70 -12.01
C GLN A 212 -29.22 1.35 -12.37
N THR A 213 -29.56 0.05 -12.38
CA THR A 213 -30.91 -0.42 -12.72
C THR A 213 -31.95 0.09 -11.73
N ASN A 214 -31.63 0.08 -10.43
CA ASN A 214 -32.53 0.61 -9.40
C ASN A 214 -32.66 2.13 -9.51
N TYR A 215 -31.58 2.83 -9.81
CA TYR A 215 -31.63 4.28 -10.03
C TYR A 215 -32.50 4.65 -11.24
N CYS A 216 -32.45 3.86 -12.33
CA CYS A 216 -33.37 4.00 -13.46
C CYS A 216 -34.84 3.78 -13.08
N ARG A 217 -35.12 3.05 -11.99
CA ARG A 217 -36.47 2.85 -11.42
C ARG A 217 -36.84 3.94 -10.40
N GLU A 218 -36.10 5.04 -10.36
CA GLU A 218 -36.29 6.17 -9.44
C GLU A 218 -36.04 5.83 -7.96
N VAL A 219 -35.36 4.71 -7.67
CA VAL A 219 -34.97 4.32 -6.31
C VAL A 219 -33.45 4.44 -6.16
N ASP A 220 -33.01 5.41 -5.34
CA ASP A 220 -31.59 5.66 -5.08
C ASP A 220 -31.04 4.77 -3.95
N TYR A 221 -30.30 3.73 -4.34
CA TYR A 221 -29.54 2.87 -3.42
C TYR A 221 -28.04 3.17 -3.41
N TYR A 222 -27.57 4.24 -4.06
CA TYR A 222 -26.14 4.55 -4.04
C TYR A 222 -25.67 4.88 -2.61
N PRO A 223 -24.53 4.34 -2.17
CA PRO A 223 -24.01 4.64 -0.85
C PRO A 223 -23.54 6.10 -0.80
N LYS A 224 -23.95 6.80 0.26
CA LYS A 224 -23.53 8.18 0.54
C LYS A 224 -22.27 8.28 1.38
N THR A 225 -21.81 7.17 1.96
CA THR A 225 -20.63 7.10 2.82
C THR A 225 -19.75 5.92 2.41
N VAL A 226 -18.42 6.08 2.56
CA VAL A 226 -17.45 5.02 2.20
C VAL A 226 -17.67 3.76 3.03
N SER A 227 -18.13 3.90 4.29
CA SER A 227 -18.47 2.75 5.13
C SER A 227 -19.64 1.94 4.58
N LYS A 228 -20.72 2.62 4.13
CA LYS A 228 -21.87 1.93 3.53
C LYS A 228 -21.50 1.24 2.22
N ALA A 229 -20.63 1.86 1.42
CA ALA A 229 -20.09 1.24 0.21
C ALA A 229 -19.33 -0.04 0.55
N GLN A 230 -18.50 -0.03 1.60
CA GLN A 230 -17.80 -1.21 2.07
C GLN A 230 -18.75 -2.31 2.57
N ASP A 231 -19.80 -1.96 3.31
CA ASP A 231 -20.77 -2.93 3.82
C ASP A 231 -21.58 -3.57 2.69
N MET A 232 -22.02 -2.79 1.71
CA MET A 232 -22.66 -3.31 0.49
C MET A 232 -21.75 -4.26 -0.28
N LEU A 233 -20.47 -3.90 -0.41
CA LEU A 233 -19.46 -4.75 -1.04
C LEU A 233 -19.26 -6.07 -0.31
N LYS A 234 -19.20 -6.06 1.02
CA LYS A 234 -19.10 -7.30 1.82
C LYS A 234 -20.29 -8.22 1.57
N ILE A 235 -21.52 -7.69 1.62
CA ILE A 235 -22.75 -8.48 1.43
C ILE A 235 -22.82 -9.08 0.03
N HIS A 236 -22.38 -8.36 -1.00
CA HIS A 236 -22.44 -8.84 -2.39
C HIS A 236 -21.34 -9.86 -2.73
N MET A 237 -20.29 -9.94 -1.91
CA MET A 237 -19.13 -10.81 -2.14
C MET A 237 -19.05 -12.02 -1.19
N GLU A 238 -19.98 -12.11 -0.24
CA GLU A 238 -20.31 -13.33 0.52
C GLU A 238 -21.26 -14.23 -0.27
#